data_AF-A0A392ST60-F1
#
_entry.id   AF-A0A392ST60-F1
#
_cell.length_a   1.000
_cell.length_b   1.000
_cell.length_c   1.000
_cell.angle_alpha   90.00
_cell.angle_beta   90.00
_cell.angle_gamma   90.00
#
_symmetry.space_group_name_H-M   'P 1'
#
loop_
_entity.id
_entity.type
_entity.pdbx_description
1 polymer ?
#
loop_
_entity_poly.entity_id
_entity_poly.type
_entity_poly.pdbx_seq_one_letter_code
_entity_poly.pdbx_strand_id
1 'polypeptide(L)' 'MGDVVENKEWYLASYCPEGVPTSDHLKLRTVSLSLAFDSIPDNHLAVETLLLSLDPYIRGRLTGTLEGLFASQFQLNQ' A
#
# COMPACT_ATOMS: atom_id res chain seq x y z
N MET A 1 4.53 17.96 20.38
CA MET A 1 3.05 17.87 20.29
C MET A 1 2.57 18.19 18.86
N GLY A 2 3.39 17.91 17.84
CA GLY A 2 3.04 18.08 16.43
C GLY A 2 3.52 16.91 15.56
N ASP A 3 3.81 15.78 16.20
CA ASP A 3 4.62 14.71 15.62
C ASP A 3 3.74 13.57 15.11
N VAL A 4 2.44 13.56 15.44
CA VAL A 4 1.48 12.60 14.88
C VAL A 4 0.67 13.28 13.78
N VAL A 5 0.64 12.67 12.60
CA VAL A 5 -0.07 13.16 11.42
C VAL A 5 -1.13 12.15 10.96
N GLU A 6 -2.15 12.63 10.27
CA GLU A 6 -3.07 11.77 9.53
C GLU A 6 -2.40 11.30 8.23
N ASN A 7 -2.37 9.99 8.02
CA ASN A 7 -1.85 9.38 6.81
C ASN A 7 -2.98 8.61 6.10
N LYS A 8 -3.25 8.95 4.84
CA LYS A 8 -4.23 8.23 4.02
C LYS A 8 -3.54 7.18 3.19
N GLU A 9 -4.03 5.94 3.25
CA GLU A 9 -3.41 4.83 2.55
C GLU A 9 -4.44 3.97 1.80
N TRP A 10 -4.05 3.56 0.60
CA TRP A 10 -4.74 2.54 -0.17
C TRP A 10 -4.19 1.18 0.23
N TYR A 11 -5.08 0.25 0.58
CA TYR A 11 -4.70 -1.12 0.90
C TYR A 11 -5.52 -2.12 0.07
N LEU A 12 -4.95 -3.30 -0.11
CA LEU A 12 -5.63 -4.42 -0.76
C LEU A 12 -6.51 -5.15 0.27
N ALA A 13 -7.82 -4.97 0.21
CA ALA A 13 -8.79 -5.60 1.08
C ALA A 13 -9.10 -7.05 0.69
N SER A 14 -9.05 -7.35 -0.61
CA SER A 14 -9.25 -8.70 -1.16
C SER A 14 -8.55 -8.84 -2.51
N TYR A 15 -8.14 -10.06 -2.85
CA TYR A 15 -7.55 -10.33 -4.17
C TYR A 15 -8.59 -10.24 -5.29
N CYS A 16 -8.15 -9.80 -6.46
CA CYS A 16 -8.90 -9.70 -7.70
C CYS A 16 -8.29 -10.66 -8.74
N PRO A 17 -8.65 -11.96 -8.73
CA PRO A 17 -8.06 -12.93 -9.65
C PRO A 17 -8.34 -12.55 -11.11
N GLU A 18 -9.60 -12.21 -11.39
CA GLU A 18 -10.10 -11.94 -12.73
C GLU A 18 -10.68 -10.53 -12.86
N GLY A 19 -10.61 -9.98 -14.07
CA GLY A 19 -11.21 -8.69 -14.40
C GLY A 19 -10.49 -7.48 -13.79
N VAL A 20 -11.26 -6.40 -13.60
CA VAL A 20 -10.77 -5.08 -13.15
C VAL A 20 -11.00 -4.92 -11.65
N PRO A 21 -9.97 -4.53 -10.86
CA PRO A 21 -10.14 -4.25 -9.44
C PRO A 21 -11.20 -3.18 -9.18
N THR A 22 -11.99 -3.39 -8.14
CA THR A 22 -13.08 -2.52 -7.68
C THR A 22 -12.83 -2.04 -6.24
N SER A 23 -13.75 -1.26 -5.69
CA SER A 23 -13.76 -0.86 -4.28
C SER A 23 -13.89 -2.02 -3.28
N ASP A 24 -14.24 -3.22 -3.74
CA ASP A 24 -14.22 -4.44 -2.91
C ASP A 24 -12.79 -4.95 -2.69
N HIS A 25 -11.89 -4.58 -3.60
CA HIS A 25 -10.50 -5.02 -3.65
C HIS A 25 -9.55 -3.94 -3.12
N LEU A 26 -9.66 -2.70 -3.60
CA LEU A 26 -8.82 -1.57 -3.15
C LEU A 26 -9.65 -0.61 -2.31
N LYS A 27 -9.19 -0.35 -1.10
CA LYS A 27 -9.89 0.52 -0.14
C LYS A 27 -8.95 1.58 0.41
N LEU A 28 -9.54 2.73 0.77
CA LEU A 28 -8.84 3.82 1.41
C LEU A 28 -9.13 3.79 2.92
N ARG A 29 -8.09 3.99 3.74
CA ARG A 29 -8.24 4.26 5.18
C ARG A 29 -7.35 5.42 5.60
N THR A 30 -7.68 6.03 6.73
CA THR A 30 -6.83 7.01 7.40
C THR A 30 -6.25 6.35 8.64
N VAL A 31 -4.94 6.44 8.81
CA VAL A 31 -4.20 5.97 10.00
C VAL A 31 -3.43 7.13 10.61
N SER A 32 -3.08 7.01 11.89
CA SER A 32 -2.19 7.95 12.56
C SER A 32 -0.75 7.49 12.43
N LEU A 33 0.12 8.37 11.91
CA LEU A 33 1.55 8.10 11.76
C LEU A 33 2.35 9.03 12.66
N SER A 34 3.26 8.48 13.46
CA SER A 34 4.22 9.27 14.23
C SER A 34 5.47 9.58 13.39
N LEU A 35 5.87 10.84 13.40
CA LEU A 35 7.08 11.42 12.80
C LEU A 35 8.09 11.85 13.86
N ALA A 36 7.88 11.43 15.11
CA ALA A 36 8.85 11.61 16.19
C ALA A 36 10.17 10.88 15.84
N PHE A 37 11.29 11.45 16.28
CA PHE A 37 12.63 10.90 15.98
C PHE A 37 12.79 9.44 16.41
N ASP A 38 12.20 9.07 17.54
CA ASP A 38 12.26 7.72 18.13
C ASP A 38 11.21 6.76 17.58
N SER A 39 10.24 7.24 16.77
CA SER A 39 9.22 6.38 16.16
C SER A 39 9.60 5.83 14.79
N ILE A 40 10.65 6.38 14.16
CA ILE A 40 11.18 5.87 12.89
C ILE A 40 12.25 4.82 13.20
N PRO A 41 12.13 3.56 12.72
CA PRO A 41 13.12 2.53 13.00
C PRO A 41 14.52 2.87 12.45
N ASP A 42 15.56 2.33 13.09
CA ASP A 42 16.94 2.53 12.64
C ASP A 42 17.11 2.13 11.17
N ASN A 43 17.86 2.93 10.43
CA ASN A 43 18.10 2.78 8.99
C ASN A 43 16.83 2.87 8.11
N HIS A 44 15.76 3.51 8.58
CA HIS A 44 14.57 3.81 7.79
C HIS A 44 14.40 5.32 7.57
N LEU A 45 13.60 5.68 6.56
CA LEU A 45 13.25 7.05 6.24
C LEU A 45 11.73 7.19 6.18
N ALA A 46 11.19 8.21 6.85
CA ALA A 46 9.83 8.66 6.59
C ALA A 46 9.83 9.60 5.39
N VAL A 47 8.94 9.35 4.43
CA VAL A 47 8.84 10.14 3.19
C VAL A 47 7.42 10.63 2.98
N GLU A 48 7.30 11.85 2.46
CA GLU A 48 6.04 12.36 1.91
C GLU A 48 5.94 11.95 0.44
N THR A 49 4.93 11.14 0.11
CA THR A 49 4.70 10.72 -1.28
C THR A 49 3.98 11.82 -2.06
N LEU A 50 4.68 12.45 -3.00
CA LEU A 50 4.11 13.54 -3.82
C LEU A 50 3.41 13.05 -5.09
N LEU A 51 3.91 11.95 -5.69
CA LEU A 51 3.43 11.40 -6.95
C LEU A 51 3.46 9.87 -6.89
N LEU A 52 2.48 9.23 -7.55
CA LEU A 52 2.38 7.78 -7.68
C LEU A 52 2.42 7.40 -9.17
N SER A 53 3.27 6.44 -9.54
CA SER A 53 3.21 5.81 -10.86
C SER A 53 2.10 4.76 -10.90
N LEU A 54 1.39 4.67 -12.02
CA LEU A 54 0.40 3.63 -12.28
C LEU A 54 0.90 2.76 -13.42
N ASP A 55 1.63 1.70 -13.06
CA ASP A 55 2.28 0.82 -14.02
C ASP A 55 1.44 -0.44 -14.28
N PRO A 56 1.33 -0.92 -15.54
CA PRO A 56 0.50 -2.09 -15.88
C PRO A 56 0.84 -3.36 -15.09
N TYR A 57 2.11 -3.55 -14.71
CA TYR A 57 2.54 -4.75 -13.98
C TYR A 57 1.90 -4.87 -12.59
N ILE A 58 1.42 -3.76 -12.00
CA ILE A 58 0.76 -3.74 -10.69
C ILE A 58 -0.48 -4.63 -10.71
N ARG A 59 -1.17 -4.76 -11.84
CA ARG A 59 -2.34 -5.66 -11.97
C ARG A 59 -2.01 -7.12 -11.66
N GLY A 60 -0.80 -7.58 -11.96
CA GLY A 60 -0.35 -8.95 -11.63
C GLY A 60 -0.08 -9.17 -10.14
N ARG A 61 -0.02 -8.11 -9.34
CA ARG A 61 0.26 -8.15 -7.89
C ARG A 61 -1.00 -8.21 -7.02
N LEU A 62 -2.17 -8.17 -7.66
CA LEU A 62 -3.49 -8.10 -7.03
C LEU A 62 -4.29 -9.40 -7.17
N THR A 63 -3.78 -10.42 -7.88
CA THR A 63 -4.54 -11.65 -8.20
C THR A 63 -4.58 -12.66 -7.07
N GLY A 64 -3.59 -12.61 -6.17
CA GLY A 64 -3.41 -13.65 -5.15
C GLY A 64 -2.78 -14.93 -5.71
N THR A 65 -2.37 -14.94 -6.97
CA THR A 65 -1.72 -16.07 -7.64
C THR A 65 -0.30 -15.67 -8.08
N LEU A 66 0.63 -16.62 -8.04
CA LEU A 66 1.96 -16.46 -8.63
C LEU A 66 1.86 -16.67 -10.14
N GLU A 67 1.55 -15.59 -10.85
CA GLU A 67 1.44 -15.58 -12.32
C GLU A 67 2.35 -14.51 -12.95
N GLY A 68 2.81 -14.75 -14.18
CA GLY A 68 3.59 -13.77 -14.95
C GLY A 68 4.99 -13.52 -14.39
N LEU A 69 5.31 -12.24 -14.09
CA LEU A 69 6.65 -11.74 -13.74
C LEU A 69 7.27 -12.30 -12.44
N PHE A 70 6.68 -13.35 -11.84
CA PHE A 70 7.09 -13.95 -10.56
C PHE A 70 7.25 -12.93 -9.43
N ALA A 71 6.45 -11.87 -9.47
CA ALA A 71 6.47 -10.82 -8.47
C ALA A 71 5.67 -11.26 -7.22
N SER A 72 6.19 -10.96 -6.03
CA SER A 72 5.51 -11.22 -4.76
C SER A 72 4.12 -10.56 -4.75
N GLN A 73 3.08 -11.20 -4.26
CA GLN A 73 1.76 -10.57 -4.17
C GLN A 73 1.73 -9.49 -3.07
N PHE A 74 0.87 -8.47 -3.23
CA PHE A 74 0.60 -7.54 -2.13
C PHE A 74 -0.09 -8.28 -0.97
N GLN A 75 0.28 -7.94 0.26
CA GLN A 75 -0.34 -8.53 1.44
C GLN A 75 -1.71 -7.89 1.66
N LEU A 76 -2.69 -8.72 2.04
CA LEU A 76 -4.02 -8.23 2.35
C LEU A 76 -4.00 -7.37 3.62
N ASN A 77 -4.70 -6.24 3.58
CA ASN A 77 -4.91 -5.32 4.69
C ASN A 77 -3.64 -4.63 5.23
N GLN A 78 -2.53 -4.68 4.49
CA GLN A 78 -1.34 -3.86 4.76
C GLN A 78 -1.44 -2.53 4.04
#